data_AF-A0A200PZK1-F1
#
_entry.id   AF-A0A200PZK1-F1
#
_cell.length_a   1.000
_cell.length_b   1.000
_cell.length_c   1.000
_cell.angle_alpha   90.00
_cell.angle_beta   90.00
_cell.angle_gamma   90.00
#
_symmetry.space_group_name_H-M   'P 1'
#
loop_
_entity.id
_entity.type
_entity.pdbx_description
1 polymer ?
#
loop_
_entity_poly.entity_id
_entity_poly.type
_entity_poly.pdbx_seq_one_letter_code
_entity_poly.pdbx_strand_id
1 'polypeptide(L)' 'MIDFADEIGAKVAEASMCKSASQHFKGICISESNCVAICQGEGFTGGECRGFRRRCICTKPCLEEVEEEGDQN' A
#
# COMPACT_ATOMS: atom_id res chain seq x y z
N MET A 1 -43.72 -6.93 16.81
CA MET A 1 -42.46 -7.37 16.17
C MET A 1 -41.57 -6.15 16.15
N ILE A 2 -40.39 -6.26 16.75
CA ILE A 2 -39.43 -5.16 16.83
C ILE A 2 -38.51 -5.34 15.62
N ASP A 3 -38.63 -4.46 14.63
CA ASP A 3 -37.74 -4.43 13.47
C ASP A 3 -36.47 -3.66 13.86
N PHE A 4 -35.56 -4.36 14.55
CA PHE A 4 -34.20 -3.88 14.81
C PHE A 4 -33.40 -3.93 13.50
N ALA A 5 -32.79 -2.81 13.12
CA ALA A 5 -31.33 -2.65 13.15
C ALA A 5 -30.93 -1.50 12.22
N ASP A 6 -30.44 -0.43 12.84
CA ASP A 6 -29.63 0.62 12.23
C ASP A 6 -28.45 -0.02 11.49
N GLU A 7 -28.22 0.38 10.24
CA GLU A 7 -27.22 -0.18 9.35
C GLU A 7 -25.80 0.05 9.90
N ILE A 8 -25.13 -1.00 10.36
CA ILE A 8 -23.69 -0.96 10.62
C ILE A 8 -22.97 -0.92 9.28
N GLY A 9 -22.77 0.29 8.75
CA GLY A 9 -21.92 0.54 7.60
C GLY A 9 -20.47 0.20 7.95
N ALA A 10 -20.04 -1.02 7.62
CA ALA A 10 -18.65 -1.43 7.70
C ALA A 10 -17.80 -0.47 6.84
N LYS A 11 -17.03 0.39 7.51
CA LYS A 11 -15.97 1.17 6.86
C LYS A 11 -14.86 0.18 6.54
N VAL A 12 -14.76 -0.22 5.28
CA VAL A 12 -13.58 -0.94 4.78
C VAL A 12 -12.37 -0.06 5.09
N ALA A 13 -11.55 -0.46 6.05
CA ALA A 13 -10.27 0.17 6.31
C ALA A 13 -9.37 -0.13 5.11
N GLU A 14 -9.22 0.83 4.21
CA GLU A 14 -8.21 0.78 3.15
C GLU A 14 -6.85 0.78 3.84
N ALA A 15 -6.16 -0.35 3.83
CA ALA A 15 -4.83 -0.49 4.43
C ALA A 15 -3.92 0.65 3.94
N SER A 16 -3.38 1.44 4.86
CA SER A 16 -2.55 2.58 4.48
C SER A 16 -1.26 2.10 3.81
N MET A 17 -0.98 2.61 2.61
CA MET A 17 0.22 2.27 1.85
C MET A 17 1.33 3.28 2.12
N CYS A 18 2.42 2.81 2.71
CA CYS A 18 3.64 3.57 2.92
C CYS A 18 4.37 3.76 1.60
N LYS A 19 4.80 4.99 1.30
CA LYS A 19 5.50 5.35 0.06
C LYS A 19 6.90 5.88 0.35
N SER A 20 7.89 5.44 -0.42
CA SER A 20 9.26 5.96 -0.38
C SER A 20 9.84 6.08 -1.78
N ALA A 21 10.69 7.08 -2.02
CA ALA A 21 11.50 7.05 -3.24
C ALA A 21 12.51 5.90 -3.18
N SER A 22 12.69 5.19 -4.29
CA SER A 22 13.70 4.14 -4.38
C SER A 22 15.11 4.72 -4.22
N GLN A 23 15.95 4.01 -3.46
CA GLN A 23 17.36 4.38 -3.25
C GLN A 23 18.28 3.84 -4.35
N HIS A 24 17.89 2.74 -5.01
CA HIS A 24 18.70 2.10 -6.05
C HIS A 24 18.27 2.45 -7.47
N PHE A 25 17.06 3.00 -7.69
CA PHE A 25 16.59 3.42 -9.00
C PHE A 25 17.34 4.66 -9.50
N LYS A 26 17.87 4.58 -10.72
CA LYS A 26 18.64 5.66 -11.36
C LYS A 26 17.98 6.13 -12.64
N GLY A 27 17.90 7.44 -12.82
CA GLY A 27 17.37 8.07 -14.03
C GLY A 27 15.84 8.24 -14.04
N ILE A 28 15.29 8.36 -15.25
CA ILE A 28 13.86 8.61 -15.49
C ILE A 28 13.10 7.27 -15.47
N CYS A 29 12.05 7.20 -14.65
CA CYS A 29 11.19 6.03 -14.54
C CYS A 29 10.21 5.97 -15.73
N ILE A 30 10.51 5.06 -16.67
CA ILE A 30 9.69 4.82 -17.86
C ILE A 30 8.90 3.52 -17.72
N SER A 31 9.48 2.52 -17.05
CA SER A 31 8.88 1.20 -16.86
C SER A 31 8.53 1.00 -15.38
N GLU A 32 7.23 0.84 -15.10
CA GLU A 32 6.75 0.52 -13.77
C GLU A 32 7.19 -0.87 -13.32
N SER A 33 7.20 -1.87 -14.21
CA SER A 33 7.67 -3.22 -13.88
C SER A 33 9.13 -3.24 -13.42
N ASN A 34 9.99 -2.42 -14.04
CA ASN A 34 11.37 -2.27 -13.60
C ASN A 34 11.45 -1.58 -12.22
N CYS A 35 10.64 -0.54 -11.99
CA CYS A 35 10.53 0.11 -10.69
C CYS A 35 10.07 -0.87 -9.60
N VAL A 36 9.02 -1.66 -9.84
CA VAL A 36 8.53 -2.69 -8.92
C VAL A 36 9.62 -3.71 -8.58
N ALA A 37 10.34 -4.22 -9.57
CA ALA A 37 11.41 -5.20 -9.35
C ALA A 37 12.54 -4.65 -8.46
N ILE A 38 12.93 -3.38 -8.65
CA ILE A 38 13.91 -2.71 -7.79
C ILE A 38 13.36 -2.51 -6.38
N CYS A 39 12.12 -2.03 -6.26
CA CYS A 39 11.47 -1.83 -4.97
C CYS A 39 11.32 -3.13 -4.16
N GLN A 40 11.08 -4.26 -4.82
CA GLN A 40 11.08 -5.57 -4.17
C GLN A 40 12.45 -5.93 -3.59
N GLY A 41 13.54 -5.60 -4.30
CA GLY A 41 14.90 -5.71 -3.76
C GLY A 41 15.20 -4.77 -2.58
N GLU A 42 14.43 -3.69 -2.43
CA GLU A 42 14.50 -2.73 -1.33
C GLU A 42 13.59 -3.09 -0.14
N GLY A 43 12.85 -4.22 -0.20
CA GLY A 43 11.94 -4.65 0.86
C GLY A 43 10.54 -4.04 0.78
N PHE A 44 10.16 -3.48 -0.37
CA PHE A 44 8.80 -3.01 -0.65
C PHE A 44 8.01 -4.06 -1.44
N THR A 45 6.69 -4.01 -1.41
CA THR A 45 5.83 -4.99 -2.12
C THR A 45 5.38 -4.49 -3.49
N GLY A 46 5.53 -3.20 -3.78
CA GLY A 46 5.18 -2.58 -5.06
C GLY A 46 6.00 -1.34 -5.39
N GLY A 47 5.69 -0.72 -6.53
CA GLY A 47 6.27 0.54 -6.96
C GLY A 47 5.59 1.13 -8.19
N GLU A 48 5.63 2.46 -8.33
CA GLU A 48 5.02 3.21 -9.44
C GLU A 48 5.94 4.37 -9.91
N CYS A 49 5.86 4.71 -11.21
CA CYS A 49 6.58 5.86 -11.77
C CYS A 49 5.76 7.15 -11.56
N ARG A 50 6.14 8.01 -10.62
CA ARG A 50 5.34 9.20 -10.22
C ARG A 50 5.99 10.55 -10.54
N GLY A 51 5.13 11.51 -10.83
CA GLY A 51 5.44 12.94 -10.93
C GLY A 51 6.17 13.37 -12.22
N PHE A 52 6.43 14.68 -12.33
CA PHE A 52 7.04 15.28 -13.53
C PHE A 52 8.45 14.76 -13.82
N ARG A 53 9.27 14.57 -12.77
CA ARG A 53 10.61 13.98 -12.90
C ARG A 53 10.60 12.46 -13.07
N ARG A 54 9.41 11.83 -13.14
CA ARG A 54 9.22 10.37 -13.25
C ARG A 54 10.13 9.62 -12.29
N ARG A 55 9.96 9.83 -10.98
CA ARG A 55 10.73 9.08 -9.97
C ARG A 55 10.06 7.75 -9.70
N CYS A 56 10.86 6.72 -9.45
CA CYS A 56 10.36 5.45 -8.93
C CYS A 56 10.00 5.61 -7.46
N ILE A 57 8.74 5.39 -7.12
CA ILE A 57 8.21 5.44 -5.75
C ILE A 57 7.80 4.03 -5.36
N CYS A 58 8.50 3.47 -4.39
CA CYS A 58 8.21 2.17 -3.81
C CYS A 58 7.04 2.25 -2.83
N THR A 59 6.23 1.21 -2.81
CA THR A 59 5.05 1.11 -1.94
C THR A 59 5.04 -0.20 -1.17
N LYS A 60 4.63 -0.13 0.09
CA LYS A 60 4.37 -1.32 0.91
C LYS A 60 3.25 -1.00 1.88
N PRO A 61 2.49 -2.01 2.37
CA PRO A 61 1.62 -1.82 3.50
C PRO A 61 2.42 -1.17 4.63
N CYS A 62 1.87 -0.08 5.19
CA CYS A 62 2.37 0.38 6.47
C CYS A 62 2.18 -0.74 7.49
N LEU A 63 3.04 -0.77 8.51
CA LEU A 63 2.71 -1.51 9.72
C LEU A 63 1.56 -0.74 10.35
N GLU A 64 0.35 -0.97 9.89
CA GLU A 64 -0.75 -1.05 10.82
C GLU A 64 -0.44 -2.33 11.57
N GLU A 65 -0.19 -2.20 12.88
CA GLU A 65 -0.43 -3.32 13.76
C GLU A 65 -1.79 -3.86 13.35
N VAL A 66 -1.80 -5.02 12.70
CA VAL A 66 -3.01 -5.81 12.66
C VAL A 66 -3.19 -6.16 14.12
N GLU A 67 -4.05 -5.42 14.82
CA GLU A 67 -4.76 -6.01 15.93
C GLU A 67 -5.38 -7.28 15.35
N GLU A 68 -4.81 -8.42 15.71
CA GLU A 68 -5.48 -9.69 15.58
C GLU A 68 -6.76 -9.58 16.39
N GLU A 69 -7.87 -9.16 15.78
CA GLU A 69 -9.18 -9.48 16.33
C GLU A 69 -9.53 -10.89 15.87
N GLY A 70 -8.80 -11.84 16.45
CA GLY A 70 -9.37 -13.14 16.74
C GLY A 70 -10.32 -12.98 17.92
N ASP A 71 -11.60 -12.78 17.64
CA ASP A 71 -12.66 -13.30 18.49
C ASP A 71 -13.94 -13.53 17.69
N GLN A 72 -14.20 -14.78 17.36
CA GLN A 72 -15.56 -15.29 17.29
C GLN A 72 -15.54 -16.68 17.92
N ASN A 73 -15.74 -16.67 19.24
CA ASN A 73 -16.25 -17.74 20.11
C ASN A 73 -16.66 -19.06 19.43
#